data_AF-A0A7C4HA56-F1
#
_entry.id   AF-A0A7C4HA56-F1
#
_cell.length_a   1.000
_cell.length_b   1.000
_cell.length_c   1.000
_cell.angle_alpha   90.00
_cell.angle_beta   90.00
_cell.angle_gamma   90.00
#
_symmetry.space_group_name_H-M   'P 1'
#
loop_
_entity.id
_entity.type
_entity.pdbx_description
1 polymer ?
#
loop_
_entity_poly.entity_id
_entity_poly.type
_entity_poly.pdbx_seq_one_letter_code
_entity_poly.pdbx_strand_id
1 'polypeptide(L)' 'MHAHSESDQIEYCIRGKAVMFIEGLGEKEIVEGAFTYIPRGVKHSIINVIESTTFLTVFVPPLF' A
#
# COMPACT_ATOMS: atom_id res chain seq x y z
N MET A 1 4.09 9.88 -2.69
CA MET A 1 2.92 9.60 -3.54
C MET A 1 3.39 9.23 -4.93
N HIS A 2 2.94 8.07 -5.42
CA HIS A 2 3.38 7.45 -6.67
C HIS A 2 2.32 6.47 -7.20
N ALA A 3 2.54 5.92 -8.39
CA ALA A 3 1.73 4.86 -9.00
C ALA A 3 2.63 3.95 -9.86
N HIS A 4 2.19 2.71 -10.08
CA HIS A 4 2.84 1.75 -10.98
C HIS A 4 1.98 1.61 -12.24
N SER A 5 2.49 1.94 -13.43
CA SER A 5 1.68 1.93 -14.65
C SER A 5 1.34 0.51 -15.14
N GLU A 6 2.28 -0.42 -14.96
CA GLU A 6 2.18 -1.77 -15.54
C GLU A 6 1.77 -2.86 -14.54
N SER A 7 1.93 -2.59 -13.24
CA SER A 7 1.77 -3.60 -12.19
C SER A 7 0.73 -3.19 -11.17
N ASP A 8 -0.12 -4.14 -10.79
CA ASP A 8 -0.91 -4.06 -9.58
C ASP A 8 0.01 -4.32 -8.37
N GLN A 9 -0.33 -3.77 -7.22
CA GLN A 9 0.42 -3.95 -5.96
C GLN A 9 -0.51 -4.51 -4.88
N ILE A 10 -0.07 -5.59 -4.25
CA ILE A 10 -0.73 -6.21 -3.11
C ILE A 10 0.20 -6.08 -1.92
N GLU A 11 -0.30 -5.53 -0.81
CA GLU A 11 0.47 -5.39 0.41
C GLU A 11 -0.19 -6.11 1.57
N TYR A 12 0.62 -6.80 2.37
CA TYR A 12 0.23 -7.33 3.66
C TYR A 12 1.02 -6.63 4.76
N CYS A 13 0.34 -6.03 5.72
CA CYS A 13 0.96 -5.44 6.90
C CYS A 13 1.33 -6.53 7.90
N ILE A 14 2.61 -6.90 7.95
CA ILE A 14 3.12 -7.90 8.89
C ILE A 14 3.12 -7.36 10.32
N ARG A 15 3.44 -6.07 10.47
CA ARG A 15 3.53 -5.40 11.77
C ARG A 15 3.40 -3.89 11.61
N GLY A 16 2.87 -3.24 12.64
CA GLY A 16 2.87 -1.79 12.79
C GLY A 16 1.55 -1.14 12.38
N LYS A 17 1.59 0.20 12.28
CA LYS A 17 0.41 1.02 12.04
C LYS A 17 0.76 2.27 11.25
N ALA A 18 0.01 2.53 10.18
CA ALA A 18 0.20 3.69 9.32
C ALA A 18 -1.12 4.20 8.72
N VAL A 19 -1.09 5.39 8.13
CA VAL A 19 -2.15 5.91 7.27
C VAL A 19 -1.64 5.90 5.84
N MET A 20 -2.39 5.23 4.96
CA MET A 20 -2.16 5.22 3.53
C MET A 20 -3.23 6.06 2.84
N PHE A 21 -2.82 6.89 1.88
CA PHE A 21 -3.73 7.47 0.90
C PHE A 21 -3.80 6.56 -0.32
N ILE A 22 -5.02 6.30 -0.82
CA ILE A 22 -5.28 5.60 -2.08
C ILE A 22 -6.26 6.43 -2.89
N GLU A 23 -5.89 6.78 -4.13
CA GLU A 23 -6.74 7.54 -5.05
C GLU A 23 -8.08 6.82 -5.28
N GLY A 24 -9.18 7.56 -5.10
CA GLY A 24 -10.54 7.01 -5.15
C GLY A 24 -11.08 6.45 -3.82
N LEU A 25 -10.22 6.09 -2.86
CA LEU A 25 -10.63 5.60 -1.52
C LEU A 25 -10.33 6.59 -0.38
N GLY A 26 -9.43 7.55 -0.63
CA GLY A 26 -8.95 8.50 0.36
C GLY A 26 -7.97 7.87 1.34
N GLU A 27 -7.96 8.40 2.56
CA GLU A 27 -7.09 7.90 3.63
C GLU A 27 -7.67 6.65 4.28
N LYS A 28 -6.79 5.67 4.54
CA LYS A 28 -7.09 4.41 5.21
C LYS A 28 -6.03 4.12 6.26
N GLU A 29 -6.49 3.71 7.43
CA GLU A 29 -5.60 3.16 8.43
C GLU A 29 -5.22 1.73 8.02
N ILE A 30 -3.92 1.45 8.05
CA ILE A 30 -3.35 0.13 7.81
C ILE A 30 -2.73 -0.35 9.11
N VAL A 31 -3.17 -1.52 9.57
CA VAL A 31 -2.75 -2.15 10.82
C VAL A 31 -2.24 -3.56 10.55
N GLU A 32 -1.55 -4.16 11.52
CA GLU A 32 -1.13 -5.56 11.47
C GLU A 32 -2.27 -6.49 11.03
N GLY A 33 -1.98 -7.37 10.06
CA GLY A 33 -2.96 -8.27 9.47
C GLY A 33 -3.76 -7.69 8.29
N ALA A 34 -3.65 -6.39 8.01
CA ALA A 34 -4.36 -5.77 6.90
C ALA A 34 -3.77 -6.19 5.54
N PHE A 35 -4.65 -6.43 4.58
CA PHE A 35 -4.32 -6.57 3.16
C PHE A 35 -4.81 -5.35 2.37
N THR A 36 -3.94 -4.79 1.55
CA THR A 36 -4.25 -3.70 0.62
C THR A 36 -4.05 -4.19 -0.80
N TYR A 37 -5.03 -3.95 -1.67
CA TYR A 37 -4.91 -4.14 -3.11
C TYR A 37 -4.97 -2.79 -3.81
N ILE A 38 -3.96 -2.50 -4.62
CA ILE A 38 -3.77 -1.24 -5.32
C ILE A 38 -3.66 -1.56 -6.81
N PRO A 39 -4.68 -1.28 -7.61
CA PRO A 39 -4.63 -1.49 -9.04
C PRO A 39 -3.54 -0.64 -9.70
N ARG A 40 -3.00 -1.11 -10.83
CA ARG A 40 -2.09 -0.34 -11.68
C ARG A 40 -2.67 1.03 -12.01
N GLY A 41 -1.81 2.03 -12.08
CA GLY A 41 -2.16 3.42 -12.34
C GLY A 41 -2.77 4.17 -11.16
N VAL A 42 -3.18 3.49 -10.08
CA VAL A 42 -3.79 4.13 -8.91
C VAL A 42 -2.71 4.76 -8.03
N LYS A 43 -2.84 6.08 -7.80
CA LYS A 43 -1.91 6.79 -6.92
C LYS A 43 -2.09 6.38 -5.48
N HIS A 44 -0.98 6.15 -4.80
CA HIS A 44 -0.97 5.82 -3.39
C HIS A 44 0.32 6.26 -2.70
N SER A 45 0.26 6.35 -1.38
CA SER A 45 1.39 6.69 -0.51
C SER A 45 1.07 6.31 0.92
N ILE A 46 2.04 5.79 1.67
CA ILE A 46 2.03 5.99 3.12
C ILE A 46 2.22 7.48 3.36
N ILE A 47 1.29 8.10 4.09
CA ILE A 47 1.30 9.55 4.38
C ILE A 47 1.61 9.85 5.84
N ASN A 48 1.38 8.89 6.73
CA ASN A 48 1.76 8.99 8.14
C ASN A 48 2.13 7.61 8.68
N VAL A 49 3.25 7.51 9.39
CA VAL A 49 3.66 6.29 10.09
C VAL A 49 3.45 6.52 11.58
N ILE A 50 2.55 5.74 12.19
CA ILE A 50 2.19 5.86 13.61
C ILE A 50 3.07 4.94 14.45
N GLU A 51 3.32 3.72 13.96
CA GLU A 51 4.25 2.75 14.53
C GLU A 51 5.14 2.21 13.41
N SER A 52 6.36 1.78 13.74
CA SER A 52 7.27 1.18 12.75
C SER A 52 6.56 0.03 12.01
N THR A 53 6.53 0.13 10.68
CA THR A 53 5.78 -0.79 9.83
C THR A 53 6.70 -1.76 9.11
N THR A 54 6.20 -2.98 8.88
CA THR A 54 6.81 -3.96 7.99
C THR A 54 5.73 -4.49 7.06
N PHE A 55 5.95 -4.35 5.76
CA PHE A 55 5.04 -4.80 4.72
C PHE A 55 5.66 -5.92 3.89
N LEU A 56 4.87 -6.93 3.56
CA LEU A 56 5.15 -7.81 2.42
C LEU A 56 4.42 -7.22 1.21
N THR A 57 5.18 -6.83 0.18
CA THR A 57 4.63 -6.26 -1.04
C THR A 57 4.87 -7.20 -2.21
N VAL A 58 3.81 -7.46 -2.97
CA VAL A 58 3.81 -8.29 -4.19
C VAL A 58 3.32 -7.44 -5.36
N PHE A 59 4.08 -7.44 -6.45
CA PHE A 59 3.73 -6.76 -7.69
C PHE A 59 3.30 -7.79 -8.75
N VAL A 60 2.19 -7.52 -9.44
CA VAL A 60 1.65 -8.40 -10.50
C VAL A 60 1.31 -7.60 -11.76
N PRO A 61 1.98 -7.82 -12.91
CA PRO A 61 3.21 -8.60 -13.07
C PRO A 61 4.36 -8.06 -12.22
N PRO A 62 5.45 -8.83 -12.01
CA PRO A 62 6.58 -8.39 -11.21
C PRO A 62 7.14 -7.05 -11.70
N LEU A 63 7.47 -6.18 -10.75
CA LEU A 63 8.14 -4.90 -11.00
C LEU A 63 9.65 -5.12 -10.83
N PHE A 64 10.41 -5.01 -11.93
CA PHE A 64 11.88 -5.17 -11.98
C PHE A 64 12.57 -3.84 -12.30
#